data_AF-A0AAW4QVW1-F1
#
_entry.id   AF-A0AAW4QVW1-F1
#
_cell.length_a   1.000
_cell.length_b   1.000
_cell.length_c   1.000
_cell.angle_alpha   90.00
_cell.angle_beta   90.00
_cell.angle_gamma   90.00
#
_symmetry.space_group_name_H-M   'P 1'
#
loop_
_entity.id
_entity.type
_entity.pdbx_description
1 polymer ?
#
loop_
_entity_poly.entity_id
_entity_poly.type
_entity_poly.pdbx_seq_one_letter_code
_entity_poly.pdbx_strand_id
1 'polypeptide(L)'
;MKSHLQQLIKFYGDNMSNSNILKKQGPYAWVCIILTLLFFMAMFFNQNTTQSTTVIISLLLITLISYIVLVYKLEKKLGGLENLTTAQKIGVCCDTILTTKFLIYLNDTKSLREEKINRLRNYFEEKGFYNEKHLKIFMDVSEKECQNRFSNISWLSLLVGFLIPIWTYFMQNIFKLPNIKLDTTNLIDINMVKFIFIGIACIVSLYYIFIRFFWAAIKSIILLLFPVRKYEMLDLTSLIRELYLECYIEENQEEKSLIVKGFVRKE
;
A
#
# COMPACT_ATOMS: atom_id res chain seq x y z
N MET A 1 29.00 -7.12 -11.83
CA MET A 1 27.73 -7.55 -11.18
C MET A 1 27.00 -6.43 -10.44
N LYS A 2 27.61 -5.76 -9.45
CA LYS A 2 26.96 -4.61 -8.77
C LYS A 2 26.55 -3.47 -9.74
N SER A 3 27.38 -3.20 -10.75
CA SER A 3 27.06 -2.24 -11.83
C SER A 3 25.84 -2.65 -12.67
N HIS A 4 25.74 -3.93 -13.03
CA HIS A 4 24.59 -4.46 -13.79
C HIS A 4 23.31 -4.48 -12.97
N LEU A 5 23.38 -4.81 -11.67
CA LEU A 5 22.22 -4.72 -10.79
C LEU A 5 21.75 -3.26 -10.63
N GLN A 6 22.68 -2.31 -10.50
CA GLN A 6 22.33 -0.88 -10.48
C GLN A 6 21.69 -0.41 -11.79
N GLN A 7 22.18 -0.89 -12.93
CA GLN A 7 21.57 -0.62 -14.24
C GLN A 7 20.17 -1.22 -14.34
N LEU A 8 19.96 -2.43 -13.83
CA LEU A 8 18.65 -3.09 -13.79
C LEU A 8 17.66 -2.34 -12.89
N ILE A 9 18.09 -1.91 -11.70
CA ILE A 9 17.27 -1.09 -10.79
C ILE A 9 16.91 0.24 -11.44
N LYS A 10 17.85 0.88 -12.13
CA LYS A 10 17.61 2.13 -12.84
C LYS A 10 16.61 1.94 -13.98
N PHE A 11 16.80 0.90 -14.79
CA PHE A 11 15.88 0.52 -15.86
C PHE A 11 14.46 0.25 -15.34
N TYR A 12 14.35 -0.46 -14.22
CA TYR A 12 13.07 -0.71 -13.56
C TYR A 12 12.39 0.60 -13.12
N GLY A 13 13.13 1.45 -12.41
CA GLY A 13 12.61 2.76 -11.96
C GLY A 13 12.13 3.63 -13.12
N ASP A 14 12.90 3.68 -14.20
CA ASP A 14 12.63 4.55 -15.35
C ASP A 14 11.50 4.00 -16.25
N ASN A 15 11.30 2.69 -16.35
CA ASN A 15 10.41 2.10 -17.37
C ASN A 15 9.27 1.23 -16.82
N MET A 16 9.33 0.78 -15.57
CA MET A 16 8.39 -0.19 -15.00
C MET A 16 7.80 0.22 -13.66
N SER A 17 8.33 1.27 -13.02
CA SER A 17 7.81 1.75 -11.73
C SER A 17 6.32 2.06 -11.82
N ASN A 18 5.59 1.73 -10.75
CA ASN A 18 4.15 2.01 -10.64
C ASN A 18 3.86 3.50 -10.87
N SER A 19 4.75 4.38 -10.42
CA SER A 19 4.67 5.83 -10.65
C SER A 19 4.70 6.21 -12.13
N ASN A 20 5.49 5.52 -12.96
CA ASN A 20 5.55 5.80 -14.39
C ASN A 20 4.35 5.22 -15.13
N ILE A 21 3.95 3.98 -14.81
CA ILE A 21 2.79 3.35 -15.43
C ILE A 21 1.50 4.11 -15.09
N LEU A 22 1.39 4.68 -13.89
CA LEU A 22 0.18 5.35 -13.38
C LEU A 22 0.28 6.88 -13.40
N LYS A 23 1.27 7.45 -14.12
CA LYS A 23 1.52 8.89 -14.21
C LYS A 23 0.28 9.73 -14.62
N LYS A 24 -0.55 9.21 -15.53
CA LYS A 24 -1.80 9.88 -15.98
C LYS A 24 -2.84 10.04 -14.86
N GLN A 25 -2.78 9.19 -13.83
CA GLN A 25 -3.70 9.17 -12.70
C GLN A 25 -3.12 9.93 -11.50
N GLY A 26 -1.84 10.32 -11.56
CA GLY A 26 -1.13 11.06 -10.54
C GLY A 26 -1.82 12.36 -10.09
N PRO A 27 -2.32 13.22 -10.99
CA PRO A 27 -3.03 14.44 -10.58
C PRO A 27 -4.29 14.15 -9.74
N TYR A 28 -5.02 13.07 -10.07
CA TYR A 28 -6.22 12.68 -9.34
C TYR A 28 -5.89 12.03 -7.99
N ALA A 29 -4.78 11.29 -7.91
CA ALA A 29 -4.23 10.78 -6.66
C ALA A 29 -3.83 11.93 -5.70
N TRP A 30 -3.26 13.02 -6.21
CA TRP A 30 -2.99 14.24 -5.41
C TRP A 30 -4.25 14.89 -4.86
N VAL A 31 -5.32 14.97 -5.66
CA VAL A 31 -6.63 15.46 -5.18
C VAL A 31 -7.13 14.59 -4.02
N CYS A 32 -7.00 13.27 -4.11
CA CYS A 32 -7.39 12.36 -3.03
C CYS A 32 -6.57 12.59 -1.75
N ILE A 33 -5.25 12.81 -1.85
CA ILE A 33 -4.40 13.15 -0.69
C ILE A 33 -4.88 14.45 -0.04
N ILE A 34 -5.11 15.49 -0.84
CA ILE A 34 -5.57 16.80 -0.34
C ILE A 34 -6.93 16.66 0.36
N LEU A 35 -7.88 15.94 -0.23
CA LEU A 35 -9.18 15.68 0.39
C LEU A 35 -9.06 14.92 1.71
N THR A 36 -8.18 13.91 1.76
CA THR A 36 -7.93 13.15 3.01
C THR A 36 -7.35 14.06 4.09
N LEU A 37 -6.38 14.91 3.75
CA LEU A 37 -5.80 15.89 4.69
C LEU A 37 -6.84 16.89 5.18
N LEU A 38 -7.67 17.43 4.29
CA LEU A 38 -8.75 18.36 4.65
C LEU A 38 -9.76 17.70 5.59
N PHE A 39 -10.15 16.44 5.32
CA PHE A 39 -11.01 15.67 6.21
C PHE A 39 -10.39 15.46 7.59
N PHE A 40 -9.10 15.11 7.63
CA PHE A 40 -8.36 14.97 8.90
C PHE A 40 -8.32 16.29 9.66
N MET A 41 -7.97 17.40 9.02
CA MET A 41 -7.99 18.72 9.67
C MET A 41 -9.39 19.09 10.17
N ALA A 42 -10.44 18.81 9.39
CA ALA A 42 -11.82 19.07 9.81
C ALA A 42 -12.24 18.22 11.03
N MET A 43 -11.73 17.00 11.18
CA MET A 43 -11.99 16.16 12.34
C MET A 43 -11.31 16.67 13.62
N PHE A 44 -10.14 17.32 13.53
CA PHE A 44 -9.35 17.74 14.69
C PHE A 44 -9.55 19.20 15.09
N PHE A 45 -9.78 20.11 14.14
CA PHE A 45 -9.79 21.55 14.40
C PHE A 45 -11.19 22.18 14.51
N ASN A 46 -12.25 21.40 14.26
CA ASN A 46 -13.61 21.96 14.19
C ASN A 46 -14.32 21.93 15.56
N GLN A 47 -14.98 23.03 15.92
CA GLN A 47 -15.71 23.16 17.20
C GLN A 47 -16.99 22.32 17.18
N ASN A 48 -17.33 21.64 18.28
CA ASN A 48 -18.54 20.79 18.42
C ASN A 48 -19.85 21.60 18.25
N THR A 49 -20.30 21.77 17.02
CA THR A 49 -21.58 22.38 16.65
C THR A 49 -22.29 21.46 15.65
N THR A 50 -23.60 21.60 15.53
CA THR A 50 -24.38 20.81 14.55
C THR A 50 -23.92 21.10 13.12
N GLN A 51 -23.53 22.34 12.82
CA GLN A 51 -23.00 22.74 11.51
C GLN A 51 -21.64 22.09 11.21
N SER A 52 -20.72 22.04 12.19
CA SER A 52 -19.42 21.38 12.01
C SER A 52 -19.56 19.89 11.75
N THR A 53 -20.51 19.25 12.42
CA THR A 53 -20.82 17.82 12.24
C THR A 53 -21.30 17.54 10.81
N THR A 54 -22.19 18.37 10.26
CA THR A 54 -22.67 18.25 8.87
C THR A 54 -21.53 18.41 7.85
N VAL A 55 -20.61 19.35 8.10
CA VAL A 55 -19.43 19.58 7.24
C VAL A 55 -18.51 18.35 7.26
N ILE A 56 -18.24 17.77 8.43
CA ILE A 56 -17.42 16.57 8.58
C ILE A 56 -18.02 15.38 7.83
N ILE A 57 -19.34 15.14 7.96
CA ILE A 57 -20.03 14.05 7.26
C ILE A 57 -19.96 14.24 5.75
N SER A 58 -20.16 15.47 5.28
CA SER A 58 -20.09 15.81 3.84
C SER A 58 -18.68 15.57 3.28
N LEU A 59 -17.65 16.00 4.00
CA LEU A 59 -16.24 15.77 3.64
C LEU A 59 -15.88 14.28 3.62
N LEU A 60 -16.40 13.49 4.57
CA LEU A 60 -16.21 12.04 4.60
C LEU A 60 -16.76 11.39 3.32
N LEU A 61 -17.99 11.72 2.95
CA LEU A 61 -18.63 11.18 1.73
C LEU A 61 -17.85 11.55 0.47
N ILE A 62 -17.47 12.82 0.33
CA ILE A 62 -16.68 13.30 -0.82
C ILE A 62 -15.33 12.58 -0.90
N THR A 63 -14.66 12.39 0.23
CA THR A 63 -13.38 11.69 0.31
C THR A 63 -13.55 10.24 -0.11
N LEU A 64 -14.52 9.52 0.45
CA LEU A 64 -14.80 8.12 0.11
C LEU A 64 -15.12 7.94 -1.38
N ILE A 65 -16.00 8.78 -1.94
CA ILE A 65 -16.35 8.73 -3.37
C ILE A 65 -15.12 8.97 -4.22
N SER A 66 -14.26 9.93 -3.86
CA SER A 66 -13.04 10.23 -4.60
C SER A 66 -12.06 9.06 -4.60
N TYR A 67 -11.91 8.35 -3.47
CA TYR A 67 -11.11 7.11 -3.41
C TYR A 67 -11.69 6.00 -4.28
N ILE A 68 -13.00 5.78 -4.24
CA ILE A 68 -13.67 4.78 -5.09
C ILE A 68 -13.42 5.10 -6.57
N VAL A 69 -13.53 6.37 -6.97
CA VAL A 69 -13.26 6.80 -8.35
C VAL A 69 -11.79 6.64 -8.72
N LEU A 70 -10.86 6.89 -7.80
CA LEU A 70 -9.42 6.68 -8.01
C LEU A 70 -9.14 5.20 -8.28
N VAL A 71 -9.63 4.31 -7.41
CA VAL A 71 -9.48 2.86 -7.56
C VAL A 71 -10.12 2.41 -8.87
N TYR A 72 -11.35 2.84 -9.17
CA TYR A 72 -12.02 2.53 -10.43
C TYR A 72 -11.23 2.95 -11.68
N LYS A 73 -10.65 4.16 -11.70
CA LYS A 73 -9.82 4.64 -12.81
C LYS A 73 -8.56 3.80 -12.99
N LEU A 74 -8.01 3.28 -11.89
CA LEU A 74 -6.80 2.46 -11.89
C LEU A 74 -7.13 1.05 -12.35
N GLU A 75 -8.10 0.41 -11.72
CA GLU A 75 -8.61 -0.91 -12.09
C GLU A 75 -9.07 -0.98 -13.56
N LYS A 76 -9.76 0.05 -14.05
CA LYS A 76 -10.15 0.13 -15.47
C LYS A 76 -8.94 0.17 -16.41
N LYS A 77 -7.87 0.85 -16.01
CA LYS A 77 -6.64 0.93 -16.82
C LYS A 77 -5.88 -0.40 -16.81
N LEU A 78 -6.01 -1.15 -15.73
CA LEU A 78 -5.33 -2.42 -15.51
C LEU A 78 -6.19 -3.61 -15.98
N GLY A 79 -7.33 -3.39 -16.65
CA GLY A 79 -8.20 -4.49 -17.09
C GLY A 79 -8.81 -5.33 -15.96
N GLY A 80 -8.59 -5.00 -14.69
CA GLY A 80 -9.09 -5.74 -13.52
C GLY A 80 -10.61 -5.70 -13.36
N LEU A 81 -11.27 -4.78 -14.07
CA LEU A 81 -12.74 -4.66 -14.12
C LEU A 81 -13.36 -5.25 -15.39
N GLU A 82 -12.56 -5.84 -16.26
CA GLU A 82 -13.07 -6.50 -17.45
C GLU A 82 -13.95 -7.68 -17.03
N ASN A 83 -15.11 -7.81 -17.66
CA ASN A 83 -16.09 -8.87 -17.41
C ASN A 83 -16.79 -8.86 -16.03
N LEU A 84 -16.63 -7.82 -15.22
CA LEU A 84 -17.39 -7.66 -13.96
C LEU A 84 -18.68 -6.84 -14.12
N THR A 85 -19.70 -7.14 -13.31
CA THR A 85 -20.91 -6.33 -13.18
C THR A 85 -20.66 -5.06 -12.35
N THR A 86 -21.50 -4.03 -12.48
CA THR A 86 -21.33 -2.75 -11.76
C THR A 86 -21.26 -2.93 -10.23
N ALA A 87 -22.08 -3.82 -9.66
CA ALA A 87 -22.04 -4.12 -8.22
C ALA A 87 -20.72 -4.77 -7.80
N GLN A 88 -20.19 -5.70 -8.61
CA GLN A 88 -18.89 -6.33 -8.35
C GLN A 88 -17.74 -5.32 -8.46
N LYS A 89 -17.78 -4.40 -9.43
CA LYS A 89 -16.76 -3.35 -9.56
C LYS A 89 -16.69 -2.46 -8.31
N ILE A 90 -17.85 -2.08 -7.78
CA ILE A 90 -17.93 -1.28 -6.54
C ILE A 90 -17.43 -2.10 -5.35
N GLY A 91 -17.81 -3.38 -5.26
CA GLY A 91 -17.34 -4.30 -4.21
C GLY A 91 -15.81 -4.42 -4.19
N VAL A 92 -15.19 -4.67 -5.35
CA VAL A 92 -13.72 -4.72 -5.50
C VAL A 92 -13.10 -3.39 -5.09
N CYS A 93 -13.65 -2.25 -5.52
CA CYS A 93 -13.12 -0.94 -5.12
C CYS A 93 -13.17 -0.73 -3.61
N CYS A 94 -14.28 -1.11 -2.95
CA CYS A 94 -14.45 -0.99 -1.50
C CYS A 94 -13.51 -1.92 -0.73
N ASP A 95 -13.40 -3.19 -1.13
CA ASP A 95 -12.50 -4.15 -0.49
C ASP A 95 -11.04 -3.72 -0.58
N THR A 96 -10.65 -3.14 -1.71
CA THR A 96 -9.28 -2.68 -1.91
C THR A 96 -8.94 -1.46 -1.05
N ILE A 97 -9.91 -0.59 -0.77
CA ILE A 97 -9.77 0.53 0.19
C ILE A 97 -9.67 0.00 1.63
N LEU A 98 -10.54 -0.94 2.00
CA LEU A 98 -10.62 -1.48 3.37
C LEU A 98 -9.43 -2.34 3.77
N THR A 99 -8.92 -3.15 2.83
CA THR A 99 -7.86 -4.12 3.14
C THR A 99 -6.46 -3.50 3.14
N THR A 100 -6.28 -2.26 2.68
CA THR A 100 -4.95 -1.59 2.51
C THR A 100 -3.99 -2.37 1.60
N LYS A 101 -4.49 -3.40 0.89
CA LYS A 101 -3.75 -4.27 -0.03
C LYS A 101 -3.65 -3.69 -1.43
N PHE A 102 -4.08 -2.45 -1.63
CA PHE A 102 -4.15 -1.79 -2.93
C PHE A 102 -2.88 -1.96 -3.78
N LEU A 103 -1.68 -1.78 -3.22
CA LEU A 103 -0.43 -1.95 -3.97
C LEU A 103 -0.12 -3.40 -4.34
N ILE A 104 -0.47 -4.35 -3.47
CA ILE A 104 -0.31 -5.79 -3.76
C ILE A 104 -1.25 -6.16 -4.88
N TYR A 105 -2.52 -5.77 -4.76
CA TYR A 105 -3.54 -6.00 -5.77
C TYR A 105 -3.12 -5.40 -7.13
N LEU A 106 -2.64 -4.14 -7.15
CA LEU A 106 -2.12 -3.50 -8.36
C LEU A 106 -1.01 -4.34 -9.01
N ASN A 107 -0.01 -4.78 -8.24
CA ASN A 107 1.12 -5.54 -8.77
C ASN A 107 0.75 -6.96 -9.21
N ASP A 108 -0.28 -7.55 -8.61
CA ASP A 108 -0.76 -8.89 -8.94
C ASP A 108 -1.80 -8.89 -10.08
N THR A 109 -2.23 -7.71 -10.56
CA THR A 109 -3.12 -7.64 -11.71
C THR A 109 -2.45 -8.27 -12.93
N LYS A 110 -3.11 -9.25 -13.54
CA LYS A 110 -2.56 -10.05 -14.65
C LYS A 110 -1.97 -9.20 -15.77
N SER A 111 -2.70 -8.17 -16.21
CA SER A 111 -2.27 -7.27 -17.29
C SER A 111 -0.98 -6.50 -16.96
N LEU A 112 -0.87 -5.95 -15.74
CA LEU A 112 0.28 -5.16 -15.32
C LEU A 112 1.51 -6.04 -15.13
N ARG A 113 1.28 -7.22 -14.55
CA ARG A 113 2.32 -8.21 -14.31
C ARG A 113 2.87 -8.74 -15.62
N GLU A 114 2.01 -9.10 -16.58
CA GLU A 114 2.42 -9.48 -17.94
C GLU A 114 3.17 -8.35 -18.66
N GLU A 115 2.71 -7.09 -18.58
CA GLU A 115 3.41 -5.95 -19.18
C GLU A 115 4.83 -5.77 -18.59
N LYS A 116 4.95 -5.87 -17.26
CA LYS A 116 6.24 -5.76 -16.56
C LYS A 116 7.17 -6.93 -16.90
N ILE A 117 6.66 -8.16 -16.91
CA ILE A 117 7.43 -9.36 -17.27
C ILE A 117 7.93 -9.26 -18.70
N ASN A 118 7.07 -8.93 -19.66
CA ASN A 118 7.47 -8.83 -21.07
C ASN A 118 8.54 -7.76 -21.29
N ARG A 119 8.41 -6.59 -20.65
CA ARG A 119 9.45 -5.55 -20.72
C ARG A 119 10.77 -6.00 -20.08
N LEU A 120 10.70 -6.79 -19.02
CA LEU A 120 11.87 -7.29 -18.30
C LEU A 120 12.56 -8.38 -19.10
N ARG A 121 11.79 -9.28 -19.72
CA ARG A 121 12.25 -10.30 -20.66
C ARG A 121 13.04 -9.67 -21.80
N ASN A 122 12.43 -8.71 -22.51
CA ASN A 122 13.10 -8.00 -23.61
C ASN A 122 14.41 -7.35 -23.17
N TYR A 123 14.46 -6.75 -21.97
CA TYR A 123 15.70 -6.17 -21.45
C TYR A 123 16.79 -7.22 -21.20
N PHE A 124 16.44 -8.36 -20.60
CA PHE A 124 17.40 -9.44 -20.36
C PHE A 124 17.88 -10.08 -21.67
N GLU A 125 17.01 -10.22 -22.66
CA GLU A 125 17.34 -10.70 -24.01
C GLU A 125 18.30 -9.72 -24.73
N GLU A 126 17.97 -8.42 -24.78
CA GLU A 126 18.82 -7.39 -25.39
C GLU A 126 20.21 -7.30 -24.76
N LYS A 127 20.32 -7.62 -23.47
CA LYS A 127 21.58 -7.63 -22.73
C LYS A 127 22.33 -8.96 -22.78
N GLY A 128 21.74 -10.00 -23.37
CA GLY A 128 22.34 -11.35 -23.43
C GLY A 128 22.39 -12.04 -22.07
N PHE A 129 21.52 -11.66 -21.14
CA PHE A 129 21.46 -12.17 -19.77
C PHE A 129 20.26 -13.10 -19.54
N TYR A 130 19.45 -13.35 -20.57
CA TYR A 130 18.29 -14.25 -20.52
C TYR A 130 18.74 -15.71 -20.57
N ASN A 131 19.05 -16.28 -19.40
CA ASN A 131 19.26 -17.71 -19.17
C ASN A 131 19.18 -18.01 -17.67
N GLU A 132 18.98 -19.28 -17.30
CA GLU A 132 18.80 -19.72 -15.92
C GLU A 132 19.94 -19.23 -15.00
N LYS A 133 21.19 -19.43 -15.43
CA LYS A 133 22.39 -19.14 -14.62
C LYS A 133 22.51 -17.66 -14.27
N HIS A 134 22.30 -16.77 -15.23
CA HIS A 134 22.41 -15.34 -15.01
C HIS A 134 21.22 -14.81 -14.20
N LEU A 135 20.00 -15.27 -14.48
CA LEU A 135 18.80 -14.88 -13.73
C LEU A 135 18.88 -15.30 -12.25
N LYS A 136 19.40 -16.50 -11.97
CA LYS A 136 19.66 -16.96 -10.60
C LYS A 136 20.60 -16.03 -9.84
N ILE A 137 21.67 -15.61 -10.51
CA ILE A 137 22.64 -14.69 -9.95
C ILE A 137 22.00 -13.31 -9.66
N PHE A 138 21.17 -12.80 -10.57
CA PHE A 138 20.44 -11.54 -10.34
C PHE A 138 19.45 -11.66 -9.18
N MET A 139 18.74 -12.78 -9.06
CA MET A 139 17.82 -13.08 -7.96
C MET A 139 18.55 -13.06 -6.61
N ASP A 140 19.63 -13.83 -6.46
CA ASP A 140 20.38 -13.95 -5.21
C ASP A 140 20.98 -12.62 -4.74
N VAL A 141 21.55 -11.83 -5.68
CA VAL A 141 22.12 -10.53 -5.34
C VAL A 141 21.02 -9.52 -4.98
N SER A 142 19.88 -9.54 -5.67
CA SER A 142 18.75 -8.66 -5.38
C SER A 142 18.14 -8.94 -4.00
N GLU A 143 17.94 -10.22 -3.64
CA GLU A 143 17.44 -10.62 -2.32
C GLU A 143 18.39 -10.17 -1.19
N LYS A 144 19.68 -10.41 -1.36
CA LYS A 144 20.70 -10.02 -0.38
C LYS A 144 20.77 -8.49 -0.21
N GLU A 145 20.63 -7.74 -1.29
CA GLU A 145 20.63 -6.27 -1.22
C GLU A 145 19.36 -5.73 -0.57
N CYS A 146 18.21 -6.35 -0.83
CA CYS A 146 16.95 -6.01 -0.18
C CYS A 146 16.99 -6.27 1.34
N GLN A 147 17.49 -7.43 1.76
CA GLN A 147 17.63 -7.76 3.19
C GLN A 147 18.59 -6.80 3.91
N ASN A 148 19.76 -6.51 3.31
CA ASN A 148 20.76 -5.65 3.93
C ASN A 148 20.32 -4.18 4.05
N ARG A 149 19.56 -3.65 3.08
CA ARG A 149 19.17 -2.22 3.08
C ARG A 149 17.90 -1.93 3.87
N PHE A 150 17.00 -2.90 4.04
CA PHE A 150 15.62 -2.62 4.48
C PHE A 150 15.14 -3.39 5.71
N SER A 151 16.01 -4.13 6.40
CA SER A 151 15.67 -4.89 7.61
C SER A 151 15.42 -4.03 8.85
N ASN A 152 15.88 -2.77 8.90
CA ASN A 152 15.90 -1.97 10.14
C ASN A 152 15.32 -0.56 10.03
N ILE A 153 14.04 -0.42 9.72
CA ILE A 153 13.32 0.85 10.00
C ILE A 153 12.00 0.52 10.71
N SER A 154 12.07 0.54 12.04
CA SER A 154 10.89 0.55 12.91
C SER A 154 10.23 1.93 12.81
N TRP A 155 9.21 2.04 11.95
CA TRP A 155 8.32 3.21 11.83
C TRP A 155 7.55 3.56 13.11
N LEU A 156 7.67 2.73 14.15
CA LEU A 156 7.00 2.88 15.43
C LEU A 156 7.50 4.11 16.22
N SER A 157 8.76 4.53 16.04
CA SER A 157 9.32 5.71 16.75
C SER A 157 8.86 7.05 16.16
N LEU A 158 8.68 7.14 14.84
CA LEU A 158 8.16 8.35 14.17
C LEU A 158 6.68 8.60 14.48
N LEU A 159 5.90 7.53 14.67
CA LEU A 159 4.50 7.60 15.08
C LEU A 159 4.34 8.27 16.45
N VAL A 160 5.22 7.94 17.41
CA VAL A 160 5.19 8.53 18.76
C VAL A 160 5.45 10.05 18.70
N GLY A 161 6.36 10.50 17.85
CA GLY A 161 6.68 11.93 17.70
C GLY A 161 5.53 12.79 17.15
N PHE A 162 4.78 12.28 16.16
CA PHE A 162 3.62 12.98 15.60
C PHE A 162 2.37 12.91 16.48
N LEU A 163 2.24 11.86 17.28
CA LEU A 163 1.11 11.71 18.20
C LEU A 163 1.19 12.72 19.36
N ILE A 164 2.38 13.11 19.81
CA ILE A 164 2.56 14.01 20.96
C ILE A 164 1.86 15.37 20.76
N PRO A 165 2.07 16.17 19.68
CA PRO A 165 1.39 17.45 19.49
C PRO A 165 -0.13 17.34 19.38
N ILE A 166 -0.62 16.27 18.73
CA ILE A 166 -2.05 15.95 18.63
C ILE A 166 -2.61 15.65 20.02
N TRP A 167 -1.85 14.92 20.85
CA TRP A 167 -2.18 14.63 22.24
C TRP A 167 -2.23 15.91 23.10
N THR A 168 -1.26 16.81 22.95
CA THR A 168 -1.21 18.08 23.70
C THR A 168 -2.37 19.00 23.35
N TYR A 169 -2.73 19.10 22.06
CA TYR A 169 -3.88 19.88 21.60
C TYR A 169 -5.21 19.27 22.05
N PHE A 170 -5.32 17.94 22.03
CA PHE A 170 -6.53 17.23 22.46
C PHE A 170 -6.77 17.33 23.98
N MET A 171 -5.71 17.20 24.79
CA MET A 171 -5.79 17.49 26.23
C MET A 171 -6.25 18.93 26.46
N GLN A 172 -5.73 19.91 25.73
CA GLN A 172 -6.21 21.29 25.85
C GLN A 172 -7.69 21.46 25.51
N ASN A 173 -8.23 20.71 24.54
CA ASN A 173 -9.65 20.80 24.14
C ASN A 173 -10.59 20.01 25.06
N ILE A 174 -10.20 18.82 25.55
CA ILE A 174 -10.99 18.08 26.56
C ILE A 174 -11.07 18.88 27.87
N PHE A 175 -9.94 19.42 28.33
CA PHE A 175 -9.89 20.21 29.56
C PHE A 175 -10.47 21.62 29.40
N LYS A 176 -10.81 22.05 28.18
CA LYS A 176 -11.55 23.30 27.89
C LYS A 176 -13.06 23.11 27.76
N LEU A 177 -13.63 21.91 27.96
CA LEU A 177 -15.09 21.77 28.01
C LEU A 177 -15.66 22.63 29.16
N PRO A 178 -16.47 23.67 28.88
CA PRO A 178 -16.97 24.59 29.92
C PRO A 178 -17.92 23.91 30.93
N ASN A 179 -18.36 22.69 30.64
CA ASN A 179 -19.43 21.99 31.36
C ASN A 179 -18.97 20.80 32.20
N ILE A 180 -17.67 20.44 32.18
CA ILE A 180 -17.15 19.45 33.14
C ILE A 180 -16.59 20.24 34.33
N LYS A 181 -17.50 20.77 35.15
CA LYS A 181 -17.15 21.05 36.55
C LYS A 181 -16.99 19.69 37.21
N LEU A 182 -15.76 19.19 37.26
CA LEU A 182 -15.40 18.12 38.18
C LEU A 182 -15.58 18.72 39.58
N ASP A 183 -16.78 18.55 40.12
CA ASP A 183 -17.11 18.97 41.47
C ASP A 183 -16.36 18.04 42.44
N THR A 184 -15.14 18.43 42.76
CA THR A 184 -14.19 17.67 43.60
C THR A 184 -14.63 17.57 45.05
N THR A 185 -15.79 18.15 45.40
CA THR A 185 -16.32 18.23 46.75
C THR A 185 -17.09 16.97 47.18
N ASN A 186 -17.65 16.20 46.25
CA ASN A 186 -18.30 14.92 46.54
C ASN A 186 -17.40 13.78 46.07
N LEU A 187 -16.58 13.28 47.00
CA LEU A 187 -15.91 11.97 46.98
C LEU A 187 -15.39 11.52 45.60
N ILE A 188 -14.07 11.58 45.47
CA ILE A 188 -13.29 10.80 44.50
C ILE A 188 -13.56 9.31 44.77
N ASP A 189 -14.69 8.80 44.27
CA ASP A 189 -14.96 7.38 44.24
C ASP A 189 -13.94 6.77 43.27
N ILE A 190 -13.15 5.82 43.76
CA ILE A 190 -12.16 5.09 42.96
C ILE A 190 -12.82 4.53 41.69
N ASN A 191 -14.12 4.21 41.74
CA ASN A 191 -14.88 3.77 40.58
C ASN A 191 -15.11 4.88 39.54
N MET A 192 -15.37 6.12 39.94
CA MET A 192 -15.45 7.26 39.01
C MET A 192 -14.10 7.53 38.34
N VAL A 193 -13.00 7.49 39.11
CA VAL A 193 -11.65 7.66 38.55
C VAL A 193 -11.33 6.56 37.56
N LYS A 194 -11.61 5.29 37.90
CA LYS A 194 -11.47 4.15 36.99
C LYS A 194 -12.30 4.35 35.72
N PHE A 195 -13.55 4.82 35.84
CA PHE A 195 -14.43 5.06 34.69
C PHE A 195 -13.90 6.17 33.78
N ILE A 196 -13.34 7.25 34.34
CA ILE A 196 -12.67 8.31 33.58
C ILE A 196 -11.44 7.74 32.84
N PHE A 197 -10.60 6.94 33.51
CA PHE A 197 -9.45 6.29 32.87
C PHE A 197 -9.87 5.32 31.75
N ILE A 198 -10.92 4.52 31.97
CA ILE A 198 -11.49 3.63 30.93
C ILE A 198 -12.03 4.45 29.76
N GLY A 199 -12.76 5.53 30.02
CA GLY A 199 -13.26 6.43 28.98
C GLY A 199 -12.15 7.03 28.14
N ILE A 200 -11.09 7.54 28.79
CA ILE A 200 -9.89 8.05 28.12
C ILE A 200 -9.21 6.94 27.30
N ALA A 201 -9.05 5.73 27.86
CA ALA A 201 -8.45 4.61 27.15
C ALA A 201 -9.25 4.19 25.91
N CYS A 202 -10.58 4.16 26.00
CA CYS A 202 -11.46 3.90 24.85
C CYS A 202 -11.32 4.98 23.77
N ILE A 203 -11.33 6.26 24.17
CA ILE A 203 -11.15 7.38 23.25
C ILE A 203 -9.79 7.30 22.55
N VAL A 204 -8.71 7.08 23.29
CA VAL A 204 -7.34 6.92 22.73
C VAL A 204 -7.28 5.73 21.77
N SER A 205 -7.93 4.62 22.11
CA SER A 205 -7.99 3.43 21.25
C SER A 205 -8.72 3.72 19.94
N LEU A 206 -9.85 4.41 20.00
CA LEU A 206 -10.60 4.83 18.81
C LEU A 206 -9.78 5.78 17.94
N TYR A 207 -9.13 6.78 18.53
CA TYR A 207 -8.25 7.69 17.78
C TYR A 207 -7.06 6.98 17.13
N TYR A 208 -6.45 6.03 17.83
CA TYR A 208 -5.38 5.21 17.28
C TYR A 208 -5.86 4.44 16.03
N ILE A 209 -7.05 3.85 16.10
CA ILE A 209 -7.68 3.16 14.98
C ILE A 209 -7.92 4.13 13.81
N PHE A 210 -8.47 5.33 14.07
CA PHE A 210 -8.69 6.35 13.03
C PHE A 210 -7.38 6.81 12.37
N ILE A 211 -6.33 7.09 13.16
CA ILE A 211 -5.01 7.49 12.66
C ILE A 211 -4.38 6.36 11.84
N ARG A 212 -4.51 5.11 12.28
CA ARG A 212 -4.07 3.92 11.52
C ARG A 212 -4.73 3.85 10.15
N PHE A 213 -6.06 4.01 10.08
CA PHE A 213 -6.79 4.01 8.82
C PHE A 213 -6.37 5.16 7.91
N PHE A 214 -6.29 6.37 8.45
CA PHE A 214 -5.84 7.56 7.72
C PHE A 214 -4.44 7.37 7.14
N TRP A 215 -3.50 6.90 7.96
CA TRP A 215 -2.12 6.67 7.53
C TRP A 215 -2.03 5.59 6.46
N ALA A 216 -2.81 4.51 6.58
CA ALA A 216 -2.83 3.45 5.59
C ALA A 216 -3.37 3.92 4.23
N ALA A 217 -4.41 4.77 4.23
CA ALA A 217 -4.97 5.36 3.02
C ALA A 217 -3.94 6.28 2.31
N ILE A 218 -3.35 7.22 3.05
CA ILE A 218 -2.33 8.13 2.51
C ILE A 218 -1.09 7.36 2.04
N LYS A 219 -0.58 6.42 2.84
CA LYS A 219 0.58 5.61 2.49
C LYS A 219 0.38 4.89 1.16
N SER A 220 -0.80 4.32 0.94
CA SER A 220 -1.12 3.59 -0.28
C SER A 220 -1.07 4.49 -1.53
N ILE A 221 -1.58 5.72 -1.45
CA ILE A 221 -1.52 6.68 -2.54
C ILE A 221 -0.09 7.22 -2.74
N ILE A 222 0.63 7.51 -1.66
CA ILE A 222 2.01 8.00 -1.74
C ILE A 222 2.90 6.98 -2.44
N LEU A 223 2.75 5.69 -2.13
CA LEU A 223 3.50 4.61 -2.78
C LEU A 223 3.15 4.40 -4.25
N LEU A 224 1.99 4.89 -4.69
CA LEU A 224 1.61 4.93 -6.10
C LEU A 224 2.23 6.14 -6.83
N LEU A 225 2.32 7.27 -6.15
CA LEU A 225 2.88 8.51 -6.71
C LEU A 225 4.42 8.54 -6.71
N PHE A 226 5.03 7.95 -5.68
CA PHE A 226 6.46 8.02 -5.46
C PHE A 226 7.08 6.62 -5.53
N PRO A 227 8.12 6.45 -6.37
CA PRO A 227 8.89 5.22 -6.41
C PRO A 227 9.62 5.03 -5.08
N VAL A 228 9.13 4.12 -4.24
CA VAL A 228 9.83 3.74 -3.01
C VAL A 228 10.70 2.55 -3.31
N ARG A 229 12.01 2.81 -3.34
CA ARG A 229 13.08 1.87 -3.70
C ARG A 229 12.97 0.49 -3.02
N LYS A 230 12.46 0.42 -1.79
CA LYS A 230 12.19 -0.85 -1.08
C LYS A 230 11.15 -1.71 -1.79
N TYR A 231 10.01 -1.12 -2.12
CA TYR A 231 8.90 -1.83 -2.76
C TYR A 231 9.24 -2.17 -4.20
N GLU A 232 9.95 -1.29 -4.91
CA GLU A 232 10.43 -1.55 -6.26
C GLU A 232 11.45 -2.69 -6.31
N MET A 233 12.38 -2.77 -5.36
CA MET A 233 13.30 -3.91 -5.28
C MET A 233 12.57 -5.22 -4.98
N LEU A 234 11.57 -5.22 -4.11
CA LEU A 234 10.77 -6.40 -3.82
C LEU A 234 9.99 -6.87 -5.06
N ASP A 235 9.36 -5.94 -5.77
CA ASP A 235 8.62 -6.21 -7.01
C ASP A 235 9.56 -6.73 -8.12
N LEU A 236 10.68 -6.04 -8.34
CA LEU A 236 11.71 -6.46 -9.29
C LEU A 236 12.24 -7.86 -8.98
N THR A 237 12.50 -8.18 -7.71
CA THR A 237 12.95 -9.51 -7.30
C THR A 237 11.90 -10.57 -7.61
N SER A 238 10.61 -10.27 -7.38
CA SER A 238 9.51 -11.17 -7.73
C SER A 238 9.45 -11.43 -9.23
N LEU A 239 9.62 -10.39 -10.06
CA LEU A 239 9.60 -10.52 -11.52
C LEU A 239 10.81 -11.31 -12.04
N ILE A 240 12.01 -11.10 -11.48
CA ILE A 240 13.21 -11.88 -11.83
C ILE A 240 13.00 -13.36 -11.49
N ARG A 241 12.36 -13.66 -10.35
CA ARG A 241 12.05 -15.04 -9.95
C ARG A 241 11.09 -15.72 -10.93
N GLU A 242 10.12 -14.97 -11.46
CA GLU A 242 9.19 -15.48 -12.47
C GLU A 242 9.90 -15.78 -13.79
N LEU A 243 10.73 -14.85 -14.29
CA LEU A 243 11.57 -15.11 -15.47
C LEU A 243 12.56 -16.26 -15.27
N TYR A 244 13.13 -16.38 -14.06
CA TYR A 244 14.00 -17.52 -13.73
C TYR A 244 13.25 -18.85 -13.82
N LEU A 245 12.01 -18.90 -13.33
CA LEU A 245 11.18 -20.10 -13.44
C LEU A 245 10.81 -20.41 -14.90
N GLU A 246 10.53 -19.39 -15.72
CA GLU A 246 10.33 -19.55 -17.16
C GLU A 246 11.55 -20.20 -17.82
N CYS A 247 12.75 -19.61 -17.67
CA CYS A 247 13.99 -20.16 -18.24
C CYS A 247 14.33 -21.54 -17.66
N TYR A 248 14.11 -21.76 -16.37
CA TYR A 248 14.35 -23.06 -15.74
C TYR A 248 13.46 -24.15 -16.35
N ILE A 249 12.19 -23.84 -16.62
CA ILE A 249 11.27 -24.79 -17.25
C ILE A 249 11.67 -25.04 -18.71
N GLU A 250 11.98 -23.99 -19.48
CA GLU A 250 12.40 -24.10 -20.88
C GLU A 250 13.70 -24.93 -21.01
N GLU A 251 14.75 -24.57 -20.26
CA GLU A 251 16.06 -25.24 -20.31
C GLU A 251 15.98 -26.70 -19.79
N ASN A 252 15.19 -26.98 -18.74
CA ASN A 252 15.04 -28.37 -18.24
C ASN A 252 14.07 -29.23 -19.06
N GLN A 253 13.11 -28.66 -19.78
CA GLN A 253 12.27 -29.40 -20.74
C GLN A 253 13.04 -29.73 -22.02
N GLU A 254 13.96 -28.86 -22.46
CA GLU A 254 14.86 -29.15 -23.57
C GLU A 254 15.95 -30.17 -23.21
N GLU A 255 16.54 -30.11 -22.02
CA GLU A 255 17.55 -31.10 -21.57
C GLU A 255 16.95 -32.48 -21.23
N LYS A 256 15.68 -32.54 -20.82
CA LYS A 256 14.98 -33.79 -20.56
C LYS A 256 13.75 -33.88 -21.44
N SER A 257 13.92 -34.52 -22.61
CA SER A 257 12.81 -35.25 -23.20
C SER A 257 12.16 -36.06 -22.07
N LEU A 258 10.91 -35.76 -21.75
CA LEU A 258 10.12 -36.54 -20.81
C LEU A 258 9.95 -37.93 -21.45
N ILE A 259 10.96 -38.78 -21.32
CA ILE A 259 10.80 -40.21 -21.39
C ILE A 259 9.93 -40.54 -20.18
N VAL A 260 8.62 -40.46 -20.38
CA VAL A 260 7.65 -41.13 -19.53
C VAL A 260 7.95 -42.62 -19.69
N LYS A 261 8.87 -43.15 -18.88
CA LYS A 261 9.06 -44.58 -18.67
C LYS A 261 7.75 -45.12 -18.10
N GLY A 262 6.84 -45.53 -18.97
CA GLY A 262 5.51 -45.99 -18.58
C GLY A 262 4.62 -46.49 -19.71
N PHE A 263 4.81 -46.02 -20.96
CA PHE A 263 4.05 -46.52 -22.11
C PHE A 263 4.94 -47.24 -23.11
N VAL A 264 5.52 -48.36 -22.68
CA VAL A 264 5.90 -49.42 -23.62
C VAL A 264 4.59 -50.10 -24.01
N ARG A 265 4.14 -49.91 -25.26
CA ARG A 265 3.19 -50.87 -25.86
C ARG A 265 3.90 -52.21 -25.88
N LYS A 266 3.35 -53.18 -25.14
CA LYS A 266 3.69 -54.59 -25.35
C LYS A 266 3.34 -54.93 -26.79
N GLU A 267 4.32 -55.51 -27.48
CA GLU A 267 4.17 -56.20 -28.77
C GLU A 267 3.02 -57.21 -28.75
#